data_AF-A0A6L7EXB2-F1
#
_entry.id   AF-A0A6L7EXB2-F1
#
_cell.length_a   1.000
_cell.length_b   1.000
_cell.length_c   1.000
_cell.angle_alpha   90.00
_cell.angle_beta   90.00
_cell.angle_gamma   90.00
#
_symmetry.space_group_name_H-M   'P 1'
#
loop_
_entity.id
_entity.type
_entity.pdbx_description
1 polymer ?
#
loop_
_entity_poly.entity_id
_entity_poly.type
_entity_poly.pdbx_seq_one_letter_code
_entity_poly.pdbx_strand_id
1 'polypeptide(L)'
;MMRLLEVEVHHADLGLDHTAEHWPAQAVDLVLTRRSATYAGPVFTAHATDLDRRWAFGTGELGATLSGPGSALAWWAAGRGAGEGLMSDDGRVPGIEAW
;
A
#
# COMPACT_ATOMS: atom_id res chain seq x y z
N MET A 1 4.72 -15.14 10.22
CA MET A 1 3.90 -13.90 10.16
C MET A 1 3.05 -13.78 8.88
N MET A 2 2.81 -14.85 8.09
CA MET A 2 2.00 -14.73 6.86
C MET A 2 0.50 -14.83 7.16
N ARG A 3 0.12 -15.77 8.04
CA ARG A 3 -1.27 -16.06 8.37
C ARG A 3 -2.01 -14.91 9.04
N LEU A 4 -1.34 -14.15 9.91
CA LEU A 4 -1.95 -13.00 10.58
C LEU A 4 -2.28 -11.89 9.58
N LEU A 5 -1.38 -11.62 8.63
CA LEU A 5 -1.60 -10.63 7.57
C LEU A 5 -2.82 -11.01 6.70
N GLU A 6 -2.93 -12.28 6.32
CA GLU A 6 -4.09 -12.80 5.57
C GLU A 6 -5.40 -12.60 6.35
N VAL A 7 -5.39 -12.84 7.66
CA VAL A 7 -6.58 -12.61 8.50
C VAL A 7 -6.95 -11.12 8.55
N GLU A 8 -5.99 -10.22 8.74
CA GLU A 8 -6.24 -8.77 8.77
C GLU A 8 -6.82 -8.26 7.45
N VAL A 9 -6.25 -8.70 6.32
CA VAL A 9 -6.72 -8.35 4.97
C VAL A 9 -8.13 -8.89 4.74
N HIS A 10 -8.37 -10.17 5.01
CA HIS A 10 -9.68 -10.76 4.76
C HIS A 10 -10.76 -10.31 5.74
N HIS A 11 -10.40 -9.92 6.96
CA HIS A 11 -11.34 -9.29 7.87
C HIS A 11 -11.77 -7.92 7.33
N ALA A 12 -10.83 -7.14 6.79
CA ALA A 12 -11.16 -5.87 6.13
C ALA A 12 -12.00 -6.07 4.87
N ASP A 13 -11.76 -7.15 4.11
CA ASP A 13 -12.55 -7.51 2.92
C ASP A 13 -14.04 -7.78 3.27
N LEU A 14 -14.39 -8.11 4.53
CA LEU A 14 -15.79 -8.32 4.93
C LEU A 14 -16.63 -7.03 4.93
N GLY A 15 -16.00 -5.85 4.84
CA GLY A 15 -16.72 -4.57 4.74
C GLY A 15 -17.57 -4.24 5.98
N LEU A 16 -17.17 -4.77 7.14
CA LEU A 16 -17.77 -4.48 8.44
C LEU A 16 -17.01 -3.34 9.11
N ASP A 17 -16.97 -3.32 10.44
CA ASP A 17 -16.32 -2.26 11.22
C ASP A 17 -14.78 -2.37 11.22
N HIS A 18 -14.21 -3.41 10.62
CA HIS A 18 -12.77 -3.57 10.46
C HIS A 18 -12.34 -3.10 9.07
N THR A 19 -11.40 -2.16 9.03
CA THR A 19 -10.86 -1.57 7.79
C THR A 19 -9.34 -1.50 7.88
N ALA A 20 -8.66 -1.23 6.78
CA ALA A 20 -7.21 -1.04 6.78
C ALA A 20 -6.74 0.07 7.73
N GLU A 21 -7.60 1.05 8.05
CA GLU A 21 -7.32 2.11 9.03
C GLU A 21 -7.12 1.56 10.46
N HIS A 22 -7.66 0.38 10.74
CA HIS A 22 -7.51 -0.30 12.03
C HIS A 22 -6.25 -1.16 12.11
N TRP A 23 -5.49 -1.29 11.02
CA TRP A 23 -4.30 -2.13 11.00
C TRP A 23 -3.18 -1.53 11.87
N PRO A 24 -2.50 -2.35 12.68
CA PRO A 24 -1.30 -1.92 13.38
C PRO A 24 -0.22 -1.44 12.39
N ALA A 25 0.57 -0.45 12.77
CA ALA A 25 1.66 0.08 11.93
C ALA A 25 2.64 -1.01 11.44
N GLN A 26 2.86 -2.07 12.24
CA GLN A 26 3.67 -3.21 11.84
C GLN A 26 3.05 -4.02 10.69
N ALA A 27 1.73 -4.15 10.64
CA ALA A 27 1.03 -4.82 9.56
C ALA A 27 1.14 -3.99 8.27
N VAL A 28 0.93 -2.68 8.36
CA VAL A 28 1.12 -1.72 7.26
C VAL A 28 2.53 -1.83 6.67
N ASP A 29 3.56 -1.76 7.52
CA ASP A 29 4.96 -1.87 7.10
C ASP A 29 5.26 -3.20 6.41
N LEU A 30 4.72 -4.30 6.94
CA LEU A 30 4.92 -5.63 6.39
C LEU A 30 4.27 -5.79 5.01
N VAL A 31 3.05 -5.26 4.82
CA VAL A 31 2.37 -5.24 3.52
C VAL A 31 3.21 -4.47 2.51
N LEU A 32 3.55 -3.22 2.82
CA LEU A 32 4.26 -2.34 1.89
C LEU A 32 5.64 -2.89 1.52
N THR A 33 6.40 -3.38 2.49
CA THR A 33 7.72 -3.99 2.24
C THR A 33 7.64 -5.21 1.34
N ARG A 34 6.62 -6.06 1.51
CA ARG A 34 6.45 -7.25 0.66
C ARG A 34 6.00 -6.88 -0.73
N ARG A 35 5.00 -6.00 -0.84
CA ARG A 35 4.43 -5.61 -2.13
C ARG A 35 5.44 -4.83 -2.96
N SER A 36 6.23 -3.96 -2.34
CA SER A 36 7.31 -3.25 -3.03
C SER A 36 8.37 -4.20 -3.58
N ALA A 37 8.70 -5.26 -2.84
CA ALA A 37 9.72 -6.25 -3.23
C ALA A 37 9.30 -7.14 -4.41
N THR A 38 8.00 -7.38 -4.61
CA THR A 38 7.49 -8.26 -5.68
C THR A 38 6.86 -7.51 -6.85
N TYR A 39 6.74 -6.19 -6.76
CA TYR A 39 6.06 -5.40 -7.77
C TYR A 39 6.91 -5.24 -9.03
N ALA A 40 6.31 -5.58 -10.17
CA ALA A 40 6.96 -5.59 -11.49
C ALA A 40 6.42 -4.51 -12.45
N GLY A 41 5.65 -3.54 -11.95
CA GLY A 41 5.08 -2.45 -12.75
C GLY A 41 5.98 -1.19 -12.83
N PRO A 42 5.42 -0.04 -13.26
CA PRO A 42 6.15 1.23 -13.36
C PRO A 42 6.79 1.68 -12.05
N VAL A 43 7.99 2.25 -12.11
CA VAL A 43 8.73 2.72 -10.92
C VAL A 43 7.99 3.87 -10.24
N PHE A 44 7.87 3.82 -8.91
CA PHE A 44 7.37 4.93 -8.10
C PHE A 44 7.81 4.77 -6.63
N THR A 45 7.67 5.83 -5.82
CA THR A 45 7.91 5.81 -4.37
C THR A 45 6.59 5.92 -3.62
N ALA A 46 6.28 4.96 -2.75
CA ALA A 46 5.18 5.09 -1.79
C ALA A 46 5.69 5.81 -0.54
N HIS A 47 4.99 6.85 -0.09
CA HIS A 47 5.34 7.65 1.09
C HIS A 47 4.19 7.70 2.09
N ALA A 48 4.32 6.96 3.19
CA ALA A 48 3.36 6.97 4.29
C ALA A 48 3.61 8.21 5.16
N THR A 49 2.73 9.21 5.06
CA THR A 49 2.92 10.52 5.68
C THR A 49 2.76 10.52 7.19
N ASP A 50 1.96 9.60 7.71
CA ASP A 50 1.71 9.38 9.14
C ASP A 50 2.82 8.58 9.82
N LEU A 51 3.56 7.78 9.05
CA LEU A 51 4.68 6.97 9.53
C LEU A 51 6.06 7.61 9.25
N ASP A 52 6.11 8.63 8.39
CA ASP A 52 7.35 9.21 7.83
C ASP A 52 8.29 8.15 7.22
N ARG A 53 7.69 7.22 6.45
CA ARG A 53 8.41 6.10 5.82
C ARG A 53 8.12 5.99 4.34
N ARG A 54 9.10 5.45 3.61
CA ARG A 54 9.07 5.33 2.15
C ARG A 54 9.44 3.93 1.67
N TRP A 55 8.80 3.50 0.59
CA TRP A 55 9.08 2.24 -0.09
C TRP A 55 9.25 2.49 -1.59
N ALA A 56 10.30 1.93 -2.18
CA ALA A 56 10.52 1.98 -3.62
C ALA A 56 9.82 0.80 -4.29
N PHE A 57 8.94 1.07 -5.25
CA PHE A 57 8.26 0.07 -6.06
C PHE A 57 8.87 0.06 -7.46
N GLY A 58 9.12 -1.15 -7.98
CA GLY A 58 9.72 -1.35 -9.30
C GLY A 58 11.23 -1.13 -9.32
N THR A 59 11.83 -1.31 -10.49
CA THR A 59 13.28 -1.13 -10.70
C THR A 59 13.52 -0.21 -11.90
N GLY A 60 14.46 0.74 -11.78
CA GLY A 60 14.78 1.67 -12.86
C GLY A 60 14.97 3.12 -12.39
N GLU A 61 14.74 4.06 -13.31
CA GLU A 61 14.82 5.50 -13.02
C GLU A 61 13.77 5.93 -11.99
N LEU A 62 14.08 7.00 -11.25
CA LEU A 62 13.20 7.59 -10.24
C LEU A 62 11.85 7.96 -10.87
N GLY A 63 10.79 7.33 -10.36
CA GLY A 63 9.41 7.63 -10.73
C GLY A 63 8.71 8.57 -9.75
N ALA A 64 7.40 8.73 -9.98
CA ALA A 64 6.48 9.55 -9.18
C ALA A 64 6.45 9.17 -7.70
N THR A 65 6.01 10.08 -6.84
CA THR A 65 5.75 9.82 -5.42
C THR A 65 4.26 9.73 -5.15
N LEU A 66 3.81 8.55 -4.71
CA LEU A 66 2.46 8.31 -4.21
C LEU A 66 2.44 8.46 -2.67
N SER A 67 1.76 9.47 -2.17
CA SER A 67 1.71 9.83 -0.75
C SER A 67 0.33 9.67 -0.14
N GLY A 68 0.25 9.32 1.13
CA GLY A 68 -0.99 9.26 1.91
C GLY A 68 -0.79 8.55 3.26
N PRO A 69 -1.87 8.26 4.01
CA PRO A 69 -1.80 7.41 5.19
C PRO A 69 -1.25 6.03 4.85
N GLY A 70 -0.43 5.45 5.74
CA GLY A 70 0.16 4.14 5.54
C GLY A 70 -0.88 3.03 5.33
N SER A 71 -2.00 3.09 6.05
CA SER A 71 -3.13 2.17 5.89
C SER A 71 -3.74 2.21 4.49
N ALA A 72 -3.95 3.41 3.92
CA ALA A 72 -4.47 3.59 2.57
C ALA A 72 -3.48 3.07 1.52
N LEU A 73 -2.19 3.36 1.69
CA LEU A 73 -1.12 2.82 0.83
C LEU A 73 -1.07 1.30 0.89
N ALA A 74 -1.19 0.70 2.08
CA ALA A 74 -1.15 -0.75 2.26
C ALA A 74 -2.38 -1.45 1.66
N TRP A 75 -3.57 -0.85 1.83
CA TRP A 75 -4.81 -1.33 1.22
C TRP A 75 -4.72 -1.34 -0.30
N TRP A 76 -4.30 -0.19 -0.87
CA TRP A 76 -4.01 -0.06 -2.30
C TRP A 76 -2.96 -1.06 -2.76
N ALA A 77 -1.81 -1.15 -2.09
CA ALA A 77 -0.74 -2.06 -2.46
C ALA A 77 -1.16 -3.54 -2.39
N ALA A 78 -2.10 -3.89 -1.51
CA ALA A 78 -2.71 -5.23 -1.43
C ALA A 78 -3.71 -5.51 -2.57
N GLY A 79 -3.89 -4.58 -3.52
CA GLY A 79 -4.75 -4.77 -4.67
C GLY A 79 -6.20 -4.37 -4.43
N ARG A 80 -6.50 -3.60 -3.38
CA ARG A 80 -7.85 -3.17 -3.03
C ARG A 80 -7.98 -1.65 -3.01
N GLY A 81 -9.17 -1.14 -3.32
CA GLY A 81 -9.41 0.30 -3.46
C GLY A 81 -8.79 0.89 -4.74
N ALA A 82 -9.23 2.08 -5.11
CA ALA A 82 -8.72 2.81 -6.27
C ALA A 82 -7.61 3.83 -5.90
N GLY A 83 -7.15 3.82 -4.65
CA GLY A 83 -6.19 4.79 -4.11
C GLY A 83 -6.87 5.97 -3.43
N GLU A 84 -8.03 5.73 -2.81
CA GLU A 84 -8.75 6.72 -2.00
C GLU A 84 -7.82 7.28 -0.90
N GLY A 85 -7.74 8.61 -0.81
CA GLY A 85 -6.85 9.29 0.14
C GLY A 85 -5.37 9.31 -0.26
N LEU A 86 -5.01 8.79 -1.44
CA LEU A 86 -3.65 8.86 -1.98
C LEU A 86 -3.52 10.00 -2.98
N MET A 87 -2.35 10.62 -3.00
CA MET A 87 -1.98 11.65 -3.98
C MET A 87 -0.69 11.27 -4.67
N SER A 88 -0.66 11.33 -6.00
CA SER A 88 0.57 11.22 -6.78
C SER A 88 1.04 12.59 -7.22
N ASP A 89 2.35 12.85 -7.18
CA ASP A 89 2.94 14.11 -7.63
C ASP A 89 2.81 14.34 -9.15
N ASP A 90 2.65 13.27 -9.94
CA ASP A 90 2.35 13.31 -11.37
C ASP A 90 0.84 13.28 -11.69
N GLY A 91 -0.01 13.26 -10.65
CA GLY A 91 -1.46 13.23 -10.75
C GLY A 91 -2.06 11.88 -11.15
N ARG A 92 -1.27 10.79 -11.21
CA ARG A 92 -1.75 9.44 -11.57
C ARG A 92 -1.41 8.43 -10.49
N VAL A 93 -2.42 7.75 -9.96
CA VAL A 93 -2.19 6.59 -9.09
C VAL A 93 -1.80 5.40 -9.99
N PRO A 94 -0.64 4.75 -9.77
CA PRO A 94 -0.26 3.58 -10.55
C PRO A 94 -1.27 2.44 -10.44
N GLY A 95 -1.35 1.61 -11.48
CA GLY A 95 -2.08 0.35 -11.40
C GLY A 95 -1.34 -0.64 -10.49
N ILE A 96 -2.08 -1.42 -9.71
CA ILE A 96 -1.55 -2.48 -8.86
C ILE A 96 -2.34 -3.76 -9.16
N GLU A 97 -1.65 -4.89 -9.30
CA GLU A 97 -2.33 -6.17 -9.51
C GLU A 97 -3.02 -6.62 -8.23
N ALA A 98 -4.29 -7.03 -8.37
CA ALA A 98 -5.05 -7.64 -7.29
C ALA A 98 -4.41 -8.98 -6.89
N TRP A 99 -4.32 -9.21 -5.58
CA TRP A 99 -3.99 -10.52 -5.00
C TRP A 99 -5.26 -11.26 -4.61
#